data_AF-A0A0S2FI42-F1
#
_entry.id   AF-A0A0S2FI42-F1
#
_cell.length_a   1.000
_cell.length_b   1.000
_cell.length_c   1.000
_cell.angle_alpha   90.00
_cell.angle_beta   90.00
_cell.angle_gamma   90.00
#
_symmetry.space_group_name_H-M   'P 1'
#
loop_
_entity.id
_entity.type
_entity.pdbx_description
1 polymer ?
#
loop_
_entity_poly.entity_id
_entity_poly.type
_entity_poly.pdbx_seq_one_letter_code
_entity_poly.pdbx_strand_id
1 'polypeptide(L)'
;MQFYDVIEEQPGAWCVRAEASDAPPVAYSSRADAIAGACHAAKTHYQEHQATTAVRLIHPPDEAEIIVRYLSPAELDALCWFGDATGPSSG
;
A
#
# COMPACT_ATOMS: atom_id res chain seq x y z
N MET A 1 1.13 7.81 -7.91
CA MET A 1 0.70 6.70 -7.02
C MET A 1 0.68 7.26 -5.60
N GLN A 2 -0.42 7.06 -4.88
CA GLN A 2 -0.59 7.56 -3.50
C GLN A 2 -0.20 6.49 -2.49
N PHE A 3 0.55 6.86 -1.45
CA PHE A 3 0.93 5.95 -0.37
C PHE A 3 0.21 6.27 0.95
N TYR A 4 -0.11 5.21 1.69
CA TYR A 4 -0.69 5.22 3.02
C TYR A 4 0.20 4.39 3.96
N ASP A 5 0.89 5.07 4.85
CA ASP A 5 1.89 4.47 5.73
C ASP A 5 1.25 4.13 7.06
N VAL A 6 1.33 2.87 7.45
CA VAL A 6 0.99 2.42 8.80
C VAL A 6 2.25 2.50 9.64
N ILE A 7 2.23 3.38 10.64
CA ILE A 7 3.40 3.73 11.47
C ILE A 7 3.05 3.47 12.93
N GLU A 8 4.01 2.94 13.70
CA GLU A 8 3.98 2.95 15.16
C GLU A 8 4.83 4.11 15.66
N GLU A 9 4.20 5.17 16.18
CA GLU A 9 4.93 6.36 16.67
C GLU A 9 5.54 6.14 18.05
N GLN A 10 4.86 5.34 18.87
CA GLN A 10 5.27 4.87 20.19
C GLN A 10 4.74 3.45 20.37
N PRO A 11 5.32 2.61 21.24
CA PRO A 11 4.81 1.26 21.47
C PRO A 11 3.30 1.26 21.78
N GLY A 12 2.51 0.65 20.90
CA GLY A 12 1.04 0.60 20.98
C GLY A 12 0.28 1.80 20.38
N ALA A 13 0.98 2.84 19.92
CA ALA A 13 0.38 4.02 19.28
C ALA A 13 0.56 3.95 17.76
N TRP A 14 -0.51 3.53 17.07
CA TRP A 14 -0.52 3.33 15.63
C TRP A 14 -1.18 4.51 14.92
N CYS A 15 -0.62 4.94 13.80
CA CYS A 15 -1.24 5.95 12.96
C CYS A 15 -1.12 5.63 11.47
N VAL A 16 -1.99 6.24 10.68
CA VAL A 16 -1.93 6.20 9.22
C VAL A 16 -1.60 7.58 8.68
N ARG A 17 -0.56 7.67 7.85
CA ARG A 17 -0.13 8.90 7.17
C ARG A 17 -0.24 8.74 5.66
N ALA A 18 -0.83 9.72 4.99
CA ALA A 18 -0.87 9.76 3.52
C ALA A 18 0.27 10.67 3.01
N GLU A 19 1.16 10.16 2.16
CA GLU A 19 2.40 10.86 1.76
C GLU A 19 2.18 12.25 1.14
N ALA A 20 1.14 12.41 0.32
CA ALA A 20 0.81 13.66 -0.36
C ALA A 20 -0.31 14.47 0.32
N SER A 21 -0.71 14.13 1.55
CA SER A 21 -1.79 14.83 2.25
C SER A 21 -1.25 15.72 3.38
N ASP A 22 -1.71 16.97 3.41
CA ASP A 22 -1.51 17.88 4.56
C ASP A 22 -2.41 17.50 5.76
N ALA A 23 -3.28 16.50 5.58
CA ALA A 23 -4.15 16.03 6.65
C ALA A 23 -3.33 15.42 7.79
N PRO A 24 -3.72 15.69 9.05
CA PRO A 24 -3.05 15.08 10.20
C PRO A 24 -3.19 13.55 10.16
N PRO A 25 -2.19 12.80 10.65
CA PRO A 25 -2.25 11.36 10.69
C PRO A 25 -3.42 10.88 11.57
N VAL A 26 -4.11 9.83 11.13
CA VAL A 26 -5.25 9.27 11.85
C VAL A 26 -4.73 8.25 12.86
N ALA A 27 -5.05 8.42 14.14
CA ALA A 27 -4.62 7.51 15.21
C ALA A 27 -5.55 6.29 15.35
N TYR A 28 -4.97 5.14 15.70
CA TYR A 28 -5.63 3.85 15.85
C TYR A 28 -5.18 3.15 17.14
N SER A 29 -6.09 2.39 17.73
CA SER A 29 -5.87 1.65 18.99
C SER A 29 -5.03 0.38 18.84
N SER A 30 -4.86 -0.13 17.62
CA SER A 30 -4.09 -1.34 17.35
C SER A 30 -3.49 -1.33 15.94
N ARG A 31 -2.45 -2.15 15.74
CA ARG A 31 -1.86 -2.38 14.43
C ARG A 31 -2.88 -2.86 13.41
N ALA A 32 -3.76 -3.78 13.80
CA ALA A 32 -4.77 -4.35 12.92
C ALA A 32 -5.77 -3.29 12.46
N ASP A 33 -6.21 -2.40 13.37
CA ASP A 33 -7.11 -1.30 13.04
C ASP A 33 -6.44 -0.29 12.10
N ALA A 34 -5.16 0.02 12.33
CA ALA A 34 -4.40 0.92 11.45
C ALA A 34 -4.23 0.34 10.04
N ILE A 35 -3.94 -0.96 9.92
CA ILE A 35 -3.87 -1.66 8.63
C ILE A 35 -5.22 -1.60 7.93
N ALA A 36 -6.31 -1.94 8.63
CA ALA A 36 -7.66 -1.91 8.07
C ALA A 36 -8.04 -0.49 7.61
N GLY A 37 -7.70 0.52 8.41
CA GLY A 37 -7.90 1.94 8.08
C GLY A 37 -7.13 2.37 6.85
N ALA A 38 -5.85 2.03 6.75
CA ALA A 38 -5.02 2.33 5.58
C ALA A 38 -5.54 1.64 4.32
N CYS A 39 -5.90 0.35 4.40
CA CYS A 39 -6.50 -0.37 3.28
C CYS A 39 -7.83 0.24 2.83
N HIS A 40 -8.66 0.66 3.78
CA HIS A 40 -9.92 1.35 3.47
C HIS A 40 -9.65 2.67 2.74
N ALA A 41 -8.77 3.52 3.27
CA ALA A 41 -8.41 4.81 2.66
C ALA A 41 -7.81 4.64 1.27
N ALA A 42 -6.87 3.70 1.11
CA ALA A 42 -6.23 3.39 -0.17
C ALA A 42 -7.23 2.89 -1.22
N LYS A 43 -8.18 2.02 -0.82
CA LYS A 43 -9.25 1.55 -1.69
C LYS A 43 -10.19 2.69 -2.09
N THR A 44 -10.63 3.51 -1.14
CA THR A 44 -11.53 4.64 -1.41
C THR A 44 -10.89 5.60 -2.40
N HIS A 45 -9.62 5.98 -2.19
CA HIS A 45 -8.89 6.85 -3.11
C HIS A 45 -8.70 6.24 -4.50
N TYR A 46 -8.42 4.93 -4.58
CA TYR A 46 -8.41 4.22 -5.86
C TYR A 46 -9.77 4.30 -6.58
N GLN A 47 -10.87 4.10 -5.86
CA GLN A 47 -12.21 4.14 -6.44
C GLN A 47 -12.60 5.55 -6.90
N GLU A 48 -12.30 6.58 -6.11
CA GLU A 48 -12.64 7.98 -6.39
C GLU A 48 -11.82 8.57 -7.53
N HIS A 49 -10.52 8.29 -7.57
CA HIS A 49 -9.59 8.93 -8.51
C HIS A 49 -9.15 8.01 -9.65
N GLN A 50 -9.54 6.73 -9.64
CA GLN A 50 -9.05 5.70 -10.58
C GLN A 50 -7.51 5.66 -10.66
N ALA A 51 -6.86 6.00 -9.54
CA ALA A 51 -5.42 6.16 -9.45
C ALA A 51 -4.84 5.09 -8.53
N THR A 52 -3.73 4.50 -8.95
CA THR A 52 -2.98 3.49 -8.20
C THR A 52 -2.64 3.97 -6.80
N THR A 53 -2.94 3.14 -5.81
CA THR A 53 -2.60 3.40 -4.41
C THR A 53 -1.82 2.25 -3.79
N ALA A 54 -1.10 2.53 -2.71
CA ALA A 54 -0.49 1.50 -1.89
C ALA A 54 -0.59 1.80 -0.40
N VAL A 55 -0.63 0.72 0.37
CA VAL A 55 -0.44 0.72 1.82
C VAL A 55 0.95 0.17 2.11
N ARG A 56 1.75 0.90 2.88
CA ARG A 56 3.07 0.47 3.34
C ARG A 56 3.00 0.17 4.83
N LEU A 57 3.36 -1.05 5.20
CA LEU A 57 3.45 -1.46 6.60
C LEU A 57 4.90 -1.30 7.04
N ILE A 58 5.18 -0.23 7.77
CA ILE A 58 6.52 0.06 8.28
C ILE A 58 6.61 -0.58 9.67
N HIS A 59 7.49 -1.58 9.82
CA HIS A 59 7.67 -2.28 11.09
C HIS A 59 9.03 -1.96 11.71
N PRO A 60 9.21 -0.80 12.37
CA PRO A 60 10.46 -0.54 13.08
C PRO A 60 10.68 -1.61 14.17
N PRO A 61 11.92 -2.08 14.39
CA PRO A 61 13.19 -1.69 13.76
C PRO A 61 13.55 -2.46 12.47
N ASP A 62 12.70 -3.35 11.97
CA ASP A 62 12.95 -4.10 10.74
C ASP A 62 12.75 -3.21 9.49
N GLU A 63 13.71 -3.25 8.56
CA GLU A 63 13.59 -2.61 7.23
C GLU A 63 12.59 -3.35 6.32
N ALA A 64 11.92 -4.39 6.84
CA ALA A 64 10.96 -5.17 6.11
C ALA A 64 9.67 -4.39 5.89
N GLU A 65 9.51 -3.88 4.67
CA GLU A 65 8.31 -3.20 4.22
C GLU A 65 7.37 -4.20 3.52
N ILE A 66 6.12 -4.30 4.02
CA ILE A 66 5.05 -4.99 3.29
C ILE A 66 4.25 -3.94 2.53
N ILE A 67 4.16 -4.09 1.20
CA ILE A 67 3.40 -3.20 0.34
C ILE A 67 2.15 -3.91 -0.20
N VAL A 68 0.97 -3.36 0.09
CA VAL A 68 -0.30 -3.77 -0.53
C VAL A 68 -0.67 -2.73 -1.58
N ARG A 69 -0.88 -3.14 -2.85
CA ARG A 69 -1.17 -2.21 -3.96
C ARG A 69 -2.58 -2.42 -4.50
N TYR A 70 -3.31 -1.32 -4.72
CA TYR A 70 -4.51 -1.29 -5.54
C TYR A 70 -4.13 -0.77 -6.92
N LEU A 71 -4.17 -1.67 -7.91
CA LEU A 71 -3.70 -1.41 -9.26
C LEU A 71 -4.88 -1.13 -10.19
N SER A 72 -4.63 -0.25 -11.16
CA SER A 72 -5.52 -0.13 -12.30
C SER A 72 -5.50 -1.41 -13.14
N PRO A 73 -6.56 -1.72 -13.92
CA PRO A 73 -6.57 -2.90 -14.79
C PRO A 73 -5.36 -2.96 -15.73
N ALA A 74 -4.94 -1.84 -16.30
CA ALA A 74 -3.79 -1.77 -17.20
C ALA A 74 -2.46 -2.11 -16.50
N GLU A 75 -2.28 -1.68 -15.25
CA GLU A 75 -1.08 -2.05 -14.48
C GLU A 75 -1.10 -3.51 -14.02
N LEU A 76 -2.28 -4.02 -13.66
CA LEU A 76 -2.45 -5.43 -13.33
C LEU A 76 -2.11 -6.31 -14.54
N ASP A 77 -2.63 -5.96 -15.71
CA ASP A 77 -2.33 -6.65 -16.97
C ASP A 77 -0.82 -6.61 -17.28
N ALA A 78 -0.18 -5.45 -17.09
CA ALA A 78 1.26 -5.32 -17.28
C ALA A 78 2.08 -6.20 -16.33
N LEU A 79 1.63 -6.43 -15.08
CA LEU A 79 2.29 -7.33 -14.14
C LEU A 79 2.02 -8.81 -14.46
N CYS A 80 0.81 -9.14 -14.88
CA CYS A 80 0.43 -10.51 -15.25
C CYS A 80 1.14 -10.98 -16.53
N TRP A 81 1.49 -10.06 -17.43
CA TRP A 81 2.16 -10.39 -18.71
C TRP A 81 3.61 -10.87 -18.58
N PHE A 82 4.27 -10.68 -17.43
CA PHE A 82 5.63 -11.20 -17.21
C PHE A 82 5.68 -12.71 -16.87
N GLY A 83 4.56 -13.43 -16.95
CA GLY A 83 4.49 -14.88 -16.72
C GLY A 83 4.95 -15.78 -17.87
N ASP A 84 5.33 -15.25 -19.04
CA ASP A 84 5.61 -16.07 -20.24
C ASP A 84 6.93 -15.71 -20.97
N ALA A 85 7.95 -15.23 -20.25
CA ALA A 85 9.30 -15.05 -20.81
C ALA A 85 10.15 -16.34 -20.78
N THR A 86 9.50 -17.51 -20.82
CA THR A 86 10.18 -18.81 -21.04
C THR A 86 9.56 -19.56 -22.23
N GLY A 87 9.38 -18.86 -23.35
CA GLY A 87 9.23 -19.46 -24.68
C GLY A 87 10.61 -19.83 -25.27
N PRO A 88 10.70 -20.88 -26.10
CA PRO A 88 11.88 -21.74 -26.18
C PRO A 88 13.08 -21.03 -26.79
N SER A 89 14.24 -21.24 -26.17
CA SER A 89 15.56 -21.06 -26.80
C SER A 89 15.54 -21.83 -28.12
N SER A 90 15.32 -21.13 -29.23
CA SER A 90 15.55 -21.67 -30.56
C SER A 90 17.06 -21.68 -30.77
N GLY A 91 17.69 -22.83 -30.52
CA GLY A 91 19.08 -23.14 -30.81
C GLY A 91 19.15 -24.48 -31.53
#